data_AF-A0A2G2CXS9-F1
#
_entry.id   AF-A0A2G2CXS9-F1
#
_cell.length_a   1.000
_cell.length_b   1.000
_cell.length_c   1.000
_cell.angle_alpha   90.00
_cell.angle_beta   90.00
_cell.angle_gamma   90.00
#
_symmetry.space_group_name_H-M   'P 1'
#
loop_
_entity.id
_entity.type
_entity.pdbx_description
1 polymer ?
#
loop_
_entity_poly.entity_id
_entity_poly.type
_entity_poly.pdbx_seq_one_letter_code
_entity_poly.pdbx_strand_id
1 'polypeptide(L)'
;MKTILFATSLLLASTAFGQNKNVGINTNTPDPSAVLHLESNDQGLLVPRLTTLERDAIAAPATGLIIYNIDLLEEELWNGTCWVPSYLKTCDDCEVDIAFQQATYNIDRMSTMSISAPVTITQSTPGGTVLPVELTVVHTFTEETDVTLSQYSVTGTTTINIDILTNVFERGGDHYVTIFANCGDRIVAKTLVISVAMCDLVNITTDQTNYDLSANGITGNNCVVVTIEENVSIRSADATIPAFTTGAINPACQMGIIHRGLAFGRGGDAPIQMTVNGQDGGDAMVIGCDTEIRNTGMIYAGGGAGLTVGIFQPINLGPFTICLAVGAGGGGGMPDGLGGGDTQGICTIILGLWESGNDAESLYDDDEGAAVSKGISQPFSLGPIQGVFAVKANGGAGGDFGEPGGTIANPVDFTGTSLEICINIPFIGTICAPIPGLSGALNGISNAIYNALLNVSPGQPGFAIKRSGVVNIEDGDYQTVSIRGKIGI
;
A
#
# COMPACT_ATOMS: atom_id res chain seq x y z
N MET A 1 39.00 122.22 33.52
CA MET A 1 39.46 121.44 34.69
C MET A 1 39.05 119.99 34.48
N LYS A 2 40.03 119.06 34.56
CA LYS A 2 39.89 117.60 34.78
C LYS A 2 39.33 116.85 33.54
N THR A 3 40.12 116.25 32.66
CA THR A 3 41.21 115.28 32.88
C THR A 3 40.83 114.18 33.87
N ILE A 4 40.85 112.94 33.37
CA ILE A 4 40.94 111.68 34.11
C ILE A 4 39.61 111.22 34.70
N LEU A 5 38.96 110.26 34.02
CA LEU A 5 38.49 109.04 34.65
C LEU A 5 38.19 107.99 33.56
N PHE A 6 38.72 106.78 33.76
CA PHE A 6 38.40 105.53 33.07
C PHE A 6 39.09 105.20 31.74
N ALA A 7 40.43 105.19 31.82
CA ALA A 7 41.27 104.18 31.18
C ALA A 7 41.00 102.76 31.77
N THR A 8 39.74 102.31 31.76
CA THR A 8 39.30 101.01 32.33
C THR A 8 38.20 100.35 31.49
N SER A 9 38.25 100.52 30.17
CA SER A 9 37.53 99.65 29.21
C SER A 9 38.51 98.89 28.31
N LEU A 10 39.76 98.77 28.73
CA LEU A 10 40.69 97.74 28.27
C LEU A 10 40.68 96.65 29.35
N LEU A 11 39.68 95.76 29.29
CA LEU A 11 39.52 94.44 29.94
C LEU A 11 38.02 94.13 30.13
N LEU A 12 37.27 93.98 29.04
CA LEU A 12 36.29 92.89 29.03
C LEU A 12 36.81 91.87 28.03
N ALA A 13 37.27 90.79 28.62
CA ALA A 13 37.75 89.59 28.00
C ALA A 13 37.03 89.33 26.68
N SER A 14 37.84 89.21 25.64
CA SER A 14 37.67 88.24 24.59
C SER A 14 37.36 86.86 25.19
N THR A 15 36.13 86.62 25.63
CA THR A 15 35.53 85.31 25.40
C THR A 15 35.13 85.34 23.93
N ALA A 16 36.10 85.04 23.08
CA ALA A 16 35.76 84.34 21.85
C ALA A 16 34.84 83.20 22.29
N PHE A 17 33.55 83.29 21.99
CA PHE A 17 32.74 82.09 21.95
C PHE A 17 33.46 81.24 20.92
N GLY A 18 34.20 80.24 21.42
CA GLY A 18 34.77 79.22 20.57
C GLY A 18 33.62 78.78 19.69
N GLN A 19 33.79 78.97 18.39
CA GLN A 19 32.92 78.39 17.39
C GLN A 19 32.78 76.95 17.81
N ASN A 20 31.58 76.57 18.27
CA ASN A 20 31.32 75.17 18.54
C ASN A 20 31.76 74.45 17.27
N LYS A 21 32.60 73.44 17.40
CA LYS A 21 33.16 72.70 16.25
C LYS A 21 32.09 71.88 15.51
N ASN A 22 30.82 72.22 15.73
CA ASN A 22 29.63 71.57 15.22
C ASN A 22 28.58 72.59 14.74
N VAL A 23 27.83 72.18 13.73
CA VAL A 23 26.73 72.93 13.12
C VAL A 23 25.44 72.27 13.58
N GLY A 24 24.58 73.02 14.27
CA GLY A 24 23.20 72.62 14.53
C GLY A 24 22.27 73.27 13.52
N ILE A 25 21.39 72.48 12.89
CA ILE A 25 20.26 73.00 12.14
C ILE A 25 19.01 72.63 12.92
N ASN A 26 18.24 73.67 13.29
CA ASN A 26 17.02 73.56 14.09
C ASN A 26 17.22 72.98 15.51
N THR A 27 18.45 73.06 16.03
CA THR A 27 18.80 72.75 17.42
C THR A 27 19.83 73.74 17.96
N ASN A 28 19.68 74.18 19.21
CA ASN A 28 20.64 75.07 19.88
C ASN A 28 21.65 74.29 20.74
N THR A 29 21.48 72.98 20.87
CA THR A 29 22.36 72.08 21.61
C THR A 29 22.80 70.94 20.71
N PRO A 30 23.64 71.19 19.69
CA PRO A 30 24.10 70.13 18.80
C PRO A 30 24.89 69.09 19.60
N ASP A 31 24.77 67.81 19.24
CA ASP A 31 25.45 66.74 19.96
C ASP A 31 26.97 66.99 19.96
N PRO A 32 27.67 66.92 21.10
CA PRO A 32 29.11 67.18 21.17
C PRO A 32 29.97 66.28 20.27
N SER A 33 29.46 65.10 19.87
CA SER A 33 30.15 64.19 18.95
C SER A 33 29.85 64.44 17.46
N ALA A 34 28.85 65.24 17.13
CA ALA A 34 28.45 65.50 15.75
C ALA A 34 29.13 66.76 15.22
N VAL A 35 29.63 66.76 13.98
CA VAL A 35 30.03 68.01 13.28
C VAL A 35 28.80 68.70 12.65
N LEU A 36 27.74 67.94 12.33
CA LEU A 36 26.44 68.42 11.86
C LEU A 36 25.32 67.67 12.60
N HIS A 37 24.43 68.40 13.29
CA HIS A 37 23.23 67.86 13.93
C HIS A 37 21.99 68.50 13.29
N LEU A 38 21.13 67.69 12.69
CA LEU A 38 19.83 68.10 12.15
C LEU A 38 18.75 67.61 13.12
N GLU A 39 17.93 68.52 13.65
CA GLU A 39 16.79 68.15 14.50
C GLU A 39 15.49 68.56 13.81
N SER A 40 14.58 67.63 13.56
CA SER A 40 13.26 67.92 13.02
C SER A 40 12.27 66.83 13.44
N ASN A 41 11.00 67.21 13.58
CA ASN A 41 9.90 66.29 13.89
C ASN A 41 9.08 65.92 12.64
N ASP A 42 9.29 66.62 11.52
CA ASP A 42 8.48 66.52 10.30
C ASP A 42 9.30 66.52 8.99
N GLN A 43 10.63 66.65 9.05
CA GLN A 43 11.54 66.65 7.91
C GLN A 43 12.67 65.64 8.10
N GLY A 44 13.17 65.06 7.00
CA GLY A 44 14.30 64.12 6.99
C GLY A 44 15.53 64.66 6.25
N LEU A 45 16.61 63.88 6.24
CA LEU A 45 17.81 64.16 5.45
C LEU A 45 17.71 63.45 4.09
N LEU A 46 17.79 64.23 3.00
CA LEU A 46 18.06 63.69 1.67
C LEU A 46 19.56 63.75 1.39
N VAL A 47 20.22 62.60 1.39
CA VAL A 47 21.58 62.44 0.89
C VAL A 47 21.61 62.55 -0.65
N PRO A 48 22.78 62.75 -1.30
CA PRO A 48 22.86 62.75 -2.76
C PRO A 48 22.20 61.52 -3.37
N ARG A 49 21.27 61.73 -4.30
CA ARG A 49 20.50 60.68 -4.98
C ARG A 49 21.07 60.48 -6.37
N LEU A 50 21.64 59.31 -6.65
CA LEU A 50 22.38 59.03 -7.88
C LEU A 50 21.88 57.74 -8.50
N THR A 51 21.91 57.65 -9.83
CA THR A 51 21.87 56.35 -10.52
C THR A 51 23.15 55.58 -10.26
N THR A 52 23.14 54.27 -10.50
CA THR A 52 24.31 53.40 -10.40
C THR A 52 25.44 53.92 -11.29
N LEU A 53 25.10 54.39 -12.50
CA LEU A 53 26.06 54.96 -13.45
C LEU A 53 26.69 56.27 -12.94
N GLU A 54 25.90 57.16 -12.35
CA GLU A 54 26.39 58.41 -11.78
C GLU A 54 27.25 58.18 -10.53
N ARG A 55 26.88 57.20 -9.69
CA ARG A 55 27.67 56.77 -8.54
C ARG A 55 29.02 56.22 -8.97
N ASP A 56 29.05 55.33 -9.96
CA ASP A 56 30.29 54.72 -10.45
C ASP A 56 31.21 55.72 -11.17
N ALA A 57 30.65 56.84 -11.63
CA ALA A 57 31.42 57.95 -12.19
C ALA A 57 32.12 58.83 -11.13
N ILE A 58 31.87 58.64 -9.83
CA ILE A 58 32.57 59.37 -8.77
C ILE A 58 34.02 58.90 -8.72
N ALA A 59 34.95 59.77 -9.14
CA ALA A 59 36.38 59.48 -9.07
C ALA A 59 36.91 59.62 -7.63
N ALA A 60 37.61 58.59 -7.15
CA ALA A 60 38.23 58.55 -5.82
C ALA A 60 37.28 58.97 -4.66
N PRO A 61 36.14 58.26 -4.49
CA PRO A 61 35.19 58.56 -3.41
C PRO A 61 35.87 58.48 -2.02
N ALA A 62 35.46 59.37 -1.12
CA ALA A 62 35.98 59.39 0.25
C ALA A 62 35.41 58.21 1.06
N THR A 63 36.24 57.55 1.88
CA THR A 63 35.76 56.52 2.81
C THR A 63 34.70 57.10 3.75
N GLY A 64 33.56 56.44 3.84
CA GLY A 64 32.39 56.90 4.59
C GLY A 64 31.46 57.84 3.82
N LEU A 65 31.66 58.03 2.51
CA LEU A 65 30.72 58.77 1.66
C LEU A 65 29.39 57.99 1.56
N ILE A 66 28.28 58.67 1.87
CA ILE A 66 26.92 58.11 1.87
C ILE A 66 26.12 58.70 0.70
N ILE A 67 25.46 57.84 -0.07
CA ILE A 67 24.57 58.21 -1.17
C ILE A 67 23.31 57.34 -1.16
N TYR A 68 22.26 57.76 -1.85
CA TYR A 68 21.08 56.95 -2.11
C TYR A 68 21.05 56.56 -3.59
N ASN A 69 21.15 55.26 -3.89
CA ASN A 69 21.11 54.75 -5.24
C ASN A 69 19.65 54.59 -5.69
N ILE A 70 19.25 55.34 -6.72
CA ILE A 70 17.85 55.35 -7.19
C ILE A 70 17.51 54.20 -8.14
N ASP A 71 18.50 53.48 -8.67
CA ASP A 71 18.26 52.28 -9.48
C ASP A 71 18.03 51.06 -8.59
N LEU A 72 18.80 50.94 -7.50
CA LEU A 72 18.72 49.84 -6.53
C LEU A 72 17.76 50.13 -5.36
N LEU A 73 17.35 51.39 -5.18
CA LEU A 73 16.49 51.87 -4.10
C LEU A 73 17.10 51.73 -2.69
N GLU A 74 18.42 51.78 -2.59
CA GLU A 74 19.18 51.51 -1.36
C GLU A 74 20.11 52.65 -0.97
N GLU A 75 20.42 52.74 0.32
CA GLU A 75 21.50 53.60 0.83
C GLU A 75 22.83 52.87 0.70
N GLU A 76 23.80 53.49 0.03
CA GLU A 76 25.13 52.93 -0.18
C GLU A 76 26.20 53.80 0.49
N LEU A 77 27.21 53.13 1.05
CA LEU A 77 28.38 53.71 1.67
C LEU A 77 29.64 53.26 0.93
N TRP A 78 30.55 54.18 0.66
CA TRP A 78 31.88 53.82 0.17
C TRP A 78 32.76 53.36 1.35
N ASN A 79 33.09 52.07 1.42
CA ASN A 79 33.88 51.51 2.52
C ASN A 79 35.41 51.74 2.38
N GLY A 80 35.84 52.38 1.30
CA GLY A 80 37.25 52.56 0.94
C GLY A 80 37.70 51.71 -0.25
N THR A 81 36.96 50.65 -0.57
CA THR A 81 37.31 49.69 -1.64
C THR A 81 36.17 49.51 -2.65
N CYS A 82 34.92 49.48 -2.18
CA CYS A 82 33.72 49.37 -3.02
C CYS A 82 32.55 50.12 -2.39
N TRP A 83 31.49 50.30 -3.17
CA TRP A 83 30.18 50.69 -2.67
C TRP A 83 29.52 49.47 -2.02
N VAL A 84 29.09 49.62 -0.77
CA VAL A 84 28.33 48.59 -0.05
C VAL A 84 26.99 49.19 0.38
N PRO A 85 25.87 48.45 0.31
CA PRO A 85 24.66 48.80 1.02
C PRO A 85 24.95 49.02 2.51
N SER A 86 24.25 49.93 3.16
CA SER A 86 24.54 50.31 4.56
C SER A 86 24.39 49.16 5.57
N TYR A 87 23.69 48.07 5.20
CA TYR A 87 23.55 46.86 6.00
C TYR A 87 24.67 45.81 5.78
N LEU A 88 25.57 46.03 4.82
CA LEU A 88 26.73 45.18 4.55
C LEU A 88 28.03 45.87 5.03
N LYS A 89 29.02 45.07 5.40
CA LYS A 89 30.32 45.54 5.91
C LYS A 89 31.39 45.50 4.82
N THR A 90 31.43 44.44 4.01
CA THR A 90 32.50 44.18 3.06
C THR A 90 31.99 43.99 1.64
N CYS A 91 32.89 44.07 0.66
CA CYS A 91 32.59 43.83 -0.74
C CYS A 91 32.25 42.37 -1.05
N ASP A 92 32.65 41.46 -0.16
CA ASP A 92 32.44 40.02 -0.29
C ASP A 92 31.28 39.52 0.57
N ASP A 93 30.59 40.41 1.28
CA ASP A 93 29.40 40.04 2.04
C ASP A 93 28.32 39.58 1.06
N CYS A 94 27.88 38.35 1.26
CA CYS A 94 26.96 37.69 0.36
C CYS A 94 25.52 38.03 0.66
N GLU A 95 24.80 38.42 -0.38
CA GLU A 95 23.35 38.48 -0.40
C GLU A 95 22.80 37.27 -1.14
N VAL A 96 21.72 36.71 -0.59
CA VAL A 96 21.03 35.56 -1.15
C VAL A 96 19.52 35.77 -1.04
N ASP A 97 18.79 35.48 -2.10
CA ASP A 97 17.33 35.38 -2.11
C ASP A 97 16.87 34.06 -2.73
N ILE A 98 15.74 33.57 -2.23
CA ILE A 98 15.09 32.34 -2.67
C ILE A 98 13.77 32.75 -3.33
N ALA A 99 13.49 32.32 -4.55
CA ALA A 99 12.24 32.59 -5.23
C ALA A 99 11.59 31.31 -5.73
N PHE A 100 10.33 31.07 -5.34
CA PHE A 100 9.51 29.99 -5.87
C PHE A 100 8.70 30.51 -7.06
N GLN A 101 8.50 29.69 -8.09
CA GLN A 101 7.63 30.05 -9.21
C GLN A 101 6.16 30.17 -8.79
N GLN A 102 5.75 29.40 -7.78
CA GLN A 102 4.39 29.38 -7.24
C GLN A 102 4.44 29.38 -5.72
N ALA A 103 3.42 29.99 -5.10
CA ALA A 103 3.30 29.99 -3.64
C ALA A 103 2.82 28.63 -3.09
N THR A 104 2.12 27.85 -3.92
CA THR A 104 1.54 26.56 -3.55
C THR A 104 1.60 25.57 -4.71
N TYR A 105 1.96 24.33 -4.42
CA TYR A 105 1.85 23.20 -5.34
C TYR A 105 0.86 22.17 -4.78
N ASN A 106 0.11 21.52 -5.66
CA ASN A 106 -0.93 20.58 -5.26
C ASN A 106 -0.59 19.15 -5.67
N ILE A 107 -0.78 18.21 -4.74
CA ILE A 107 -0.69 16.77 -4.99
C ILE A 107 -2.11 16.21 -4.84
N ASP A 108 -2.68 15.70 -5.94
CA ASP A 108 -4.07 15.24 -5.98
C ASP A 108 -4.24 13.77 -5.56
N ARG A 109 -3.14 13.01 -5.45
CA ARG A 109 -3.11 11.56 -5.13
C ARG A 109 -3.96 10.69 -6.07
N MET A 110 -4.26 11.19 -7.26
CA MET A 110 -5.04 10.49 -8.28
C MET A 110 -4.23 10.38 -9.56
N SER A 111 -3.66 11.52 -9.98
CA SER A 111 -2.81 11.63 -11.17
C SER A 111 -1.38 12.01 -10.80
N THR A 112 -1.18 12.67 -9.67
CA THR A 112 0.12 13.09 -9.18
C THR A 112 0.37 12.58 -7.76
N MET A 113 1.44 11.80 -7.62
CA MET A 113 2.03 11.39 -6.32
C MET A 113 3.42 12.00 -6.12
N SER A 114 3.88 12.80 -7.08
CA SER A 114 5.14 13.52 -7.00
C SER A 114 5.01 14.90 -7.61
N ILE A 115 5.86 15.81 -7.14
CA ILE A 115 5.98 17.15 -7.68
C ILE A 115 7.45 17.56 -7.75
N SER A 116 7.81 18.25 -8.83
CA SER A 116 9.11 18.89 -8.97
C SER A 116 8.87 20.39 -8.99
N ALA A 117 9.21 21.07 -7.89
CA ALA A 117 8.98 22.49 -7.70
C ALA A 117 10.28 23.27 -8.01
N PRO A 118 10.35 24.03 -9.11
CA PRO A 118 11.51 24.86 -9.41
C PRO A 118 11.64 26.00 -8.42
N VAL A 119 12.86 26.16 -7.88
CA VAL A 119 13.26 27.24 -6.99
C VAL A 119 14.50 27.93 -7.54
N THR A 120 14.40 29.25 -7.70
CA THR A 120 15.50 30.09 -8.13
C THR A 120 16.22 30.63 -6.91
N ILE A 121 17.51 30.33 -6.81
CA ILE A 121 18.43 30.90 -5.82
C ILE A 121 19.20 32.00 -6.53
N THR A 122 19.15 33.22 -5.99
CA THR A 122 19.93 34.35 -6.51
C THR A 122 20.97 34.70 -5.47
N GLN A 123 22.23 34.75 -5.91
CA GLN A 123 23.36 35.18 -5.09
C GLN A 123 23.99 36.42 -5.71
N SER A 124 24.28 37.42 -4.88
CA SER A 124 25.00 38.63 -5.27
C SER A 124 25.96 39.06 -4.18
N THR A 125 27.07 39.69 -4.57
CA THR A 125 27.99 40.39 -3.67
C THR A 125 28.28 41.76 -4.27
N PRO A 126 28.52 42.80 -3.45
CA PRO A 126 28.87 44.13 -3.97
C PRO A 126 30.13 44.13 -4.85
N GLY A 127 31.09 43.24 -4.57
CA GLY A 127 32.33 43.06 -5.32
C GLY A 127 32.22 42.16 -6.56
N GLY A 128 31.07 41.52 -6.79
CA GLY A 128 30.89 40.58 -7.91
C GLY A 128 31.56 39.21 -7.70
N THR A 129 32.10 38.94 -6.51
CA THR A 129 32.63 37.63 -6.12
C THR A 129 31.50 36.60 -6.03
N VAL A 130 31.68 35.47 -6.70
CA VAL A 130 30.75 34.34 -6.63
C VAL A 130 31.18 33.42 -5.48
N LEU A 131 30.26 33.21 -4.53
CA LEU A 131 30.50 32.39 -3.34
C LEU A 131 29.56 31.17 -3.36
N PRO A 132 29.97 30.03 -2.76
CA PRO A 132 29.10 28.88 -2.62
C PRO A 132 27.95 29.20 -1.66
N VAL A 133 26.74 28.86 -2.09
CA VAL A 133 25.52 28.89 -1.28
C VAL A 133 25.17 27.46 -0.92
N GLU A 134 25.28 27.13 0.37
CA GLU A 134 24.90 25.83 0.89
C GLU A 134 23.40 25.82 1.21
N LEU A 135 22.72 24.75 0.78
CA LEU A 135 21.28 24.61 0.89
C LEU A 135 20.92 23.48 1.83
N THR A 136 19.90 23.69 2.64
CA THR A 136 19.32 22.66 3.51
C THR A 136 17.81 22.76 3.44
N VAL A 137 17.14 21.60 3.45
CA VAL A 137 15.68 21.52 3.41
C VAL A 137 15.15 20.90 4.70
N VAL A 138 14.07 21.45 5.22
CA VAL A 138 13.31 20.92 6.35
C VAL A 138 11.84 20.90 5.96
N HIS A 139 11.11 19.86 6.34
CA HIS A 139 9.71 19.70 5.97
C HIS A 139 8.82 19.19 7.12
N THR A 140 7.50 19.30 6.92
CA THR A 140 6.49 18.79 7.87
C THR A 140 5.85 17.47 7.47
N PHE A 141 6.20 16.91 6.31
CA PHE A 141 5.73 15.59 5.88
C PHE A 141 6.13 14.48 6.86
N THR A 142 5.41 13.37 6.82
CA THR A 142 5.77 12.17 7.59
C THR A 142 6.90 11.40 6.90
N GLU A 143 7.28 10.25 7.45
CA GLU A 143 8.24 9.32 6.84
C GLU A 143 7.74 8.69 5.52
N GLU A 144 6.50 9.00 5.13
CA GLU A 144 5.86 8.52 3.92
C GLU A 144 6.24 9.32 2.66
N THR A 145 6.91 10.45 2.85
CA THR A 145 7.25 11.37 1.76
C THR A 145 8.74 11.66 1.76
N ASP A 146 9.37 11.43 0.62
CA ASP A 146 10.74 11.83 0.36
C ASP A 146 10.76 13.27 -0.18
N VAL A 147 11.54 14.14 0.47
CA VAL A 147 11.78 15.52 0.04
C VAL A 147 13.27 15.70 -0.22
N THR A 148 13.63 16.01 -1.47
CA THR A 148 15.03 16.13 -1.89
C THR A 148 15.26 17.40 -2.70
N LEU A 149 16.51 17.87 -2.69
CA LEU A 149 16.97 18.94 -3.56
C LEU A 149 17.82 18.35 -4.68
N SER A 150 17.66 18.86 -5.90
CA SER A 150 18.49 18.42 -7.04
C SER A 150 19.97 18.78 -6.85
N GLN A 151 20.26 19.83 -6.06
CA GLN A 151 21.60 20.26 -5.67
C GLN A 151 21.57 20.86 -4.25
N TYR A 152 22.61 20.61 -3.47
CA TYR A 152 22.75 21.13 -2.09
C TYR A 152 23.77 22.27 -1.99
N SER A 153 24.53 22.55 -3.05
CA SER A 153 25.48 23.66 -3.10
C SER A 153 25.41 24.29 -4.48
N VAL A 154 25.18 25.60 -4.54
CA VAL A 154 25.01 26.37 -5.79
C VAL A 154 25.85 27.64 -5.77
N THR A 155 26.07 28.24 -6.93
CA THR A 155 26.81 29.49 -7.08
C THR A 155 26.08 30.45 -8.01
N GLY A 156 26.19 31.76 -7.76
CA GLY A 156 25.52 32.79 -8.55
C GLY A 156 24.00 32.64 -8.57
N THR A 157 23.38 32.98 -9.70
CA THR A 157 21.94 32.78 -9.91
C THR A 157 21.68 31.46 -10.61
N THR A 158 21.05 30.51 -9.91
CA THR A 158 20.77 29.15 -10.41
C THR A 158 19.35 28.73 -10.04
N THR A 159 18.70 27.94 -10.90
CA THR A 159 17.42 27.30 -10.58
C THR A 159 17.67 25.82 -10.32
N ILE A 160 17.19 25.35 -9.18
CA ILE A 160 17.20 23.93 -8.78
C ILE A 160 15.77 23.45 -8.59
N ASN A 161 15.57 22.15 -8.42
CA ASN A 161 14.27 21.59 -8.11
C ASN A 161 14.21 21.04 -6.70
N ILE A 162 13.06 21.23 -6.07
CA ILE A 162 12.62 20.45 -4.92
C ILE A 162 11.80 19.30 -5.49
N ASP A 163 12.31 18.08 -5.33
CA ASP A 163 11.61 16.88 -5.77
C ASP A 163 10.96 16.23 -4.54
N ILE A 164 9.64 16.12 -4.60
CA ILE A 164 8.80 15.56 -3.54
C ILE A 164 8.12 14.34 -4.11
N LEU A 165 8.29 13.20 -3.46
CA LEU A 165 7.63 11.94 -3.80
C LEU A 165 6.88 11.45 -2.56
N THR A 166 5.57 11.34 -2.66
CA THR A 166 4.68 10.93 -1.55
C THR A 166 3.90 9.67 -1.91
N ASN A 167 3.22 9.09 -0.93
CA ASN A 167 2.34 7.95 -1.11
C ASN A 167 0.91 8.21 -0.61
N VAL A 168 0.05 7.20 -0.72
CA VAL A 168 -1.36 7.26 -0.29
C VAL A 168 -1.53 7.39 1.23
N PHE A 169 -0.53 6.99 2.02
CA PHE A 169 -0.56 6.98 3.49
C PHE A 169 -0.12 8.29 4.14
N GLU A 170 0.48 9.22 3.38
CA GLU A 170 0.82 10.54 3.89
C GLU A 170 -0.45 11.25 4.41
N ARG A 171 -0.30 12.22 5.33
CA ARG A 171 -1.44 12.98 5.85
C ARG A 171 -1.94 14.00 4.82
N GLY A 172 -3.25 14.10 4.64
CA GLY A 172 -3.86 15.15 3.83
C GLY A 172 -3.82 16.54 4.50
N GLY A 173 -3.79 17.59 3.70
CA GLY A 173 -3.72 18.99 4.12
C GLY A 173 -2.45 19.70 3.66
N ASP A 174 -2.22 20.89 4.21
CA ASP A 174 -1.06 21.70 3.86
C ASP A 174 0.18 21.26 4.62
N HIS A 175 1.23 20.97 3.85
CA HIS A 175 2.58 20.71 4.32
C HIS A 175 3.49 21.85 3.95
N TYR A 176 4.52 22.06 4.77
CA TYR A 176 5.46 23.16 4.62
C TYR A 176 6.84 22.61 4.35
N VAL A 177 7.47 23.08 3.28
CA VAL A 177 8.86 22.79 2.93
C VAL A 177 9.64 24.09 3.04
N THR A 178 10.59 24.15 3.97
CA THR A 178 11.44 25.33 4.18
C THR A 178 12.84 25.05 3.67
N ILE A 179 13.30 25.89 2.75
CA ILE A 179 14.68 25.90 2.30
C ILE A 179 15.44 26.96 3.08
N PHE A 180 16.60 26.56 3.59
CA PHE A 180 17.61 27.44 4.16
C PHE A 180 18.73 27.59 3.14
N ALA A 181 19.06 28.82 2.77
CA ALA A 181 20.20 29.15 1.94
C ALA A 181 21.22 29.92 2.78
N ASN A 182 22.41 29.33 2.92
CA ASN A 182 23.52 29.88 3.69
C ASN A 182 24.58 30.41 2.74
N CYS A 183 24.87 31.70 2.82
CA CYS A 183 25.96 32.33 2.07
C CYS A 183 26.81 33.19 2.99
N GLY A 184 28.03 32.73 3.29
CA GLY A 184 28.87 33.33 4.32
C GLY A 184 28.15 33.37 5.67
N ASP A 185 28.02 34.56 6.25
CA ASP A 185 27.34 34.77 7.53
C ASP A 185 25.82 35.03 7.40
N ARG A 186 25.28 35.09 6.17
CA ARG A 186 23.87 35.37 5.92
C ARG A 186 23.10 34.09 5.67
N ILE A 187 21.97 33.94 6.35
CA ILE A 187 21.03 32.83 6.19
C ILE A 187 19.67 33.38 5.82
N VAL A 188 19.10 32.90 4.73
CA VAL A 188 17.71 33.20 4.34
C VAL A 188 16.93 31.89 4.35
N ALA A 189 15.75 31.94 4.96
CA ALA A 189 14.80 30.83 4.97
C ALA A 189 13.55 31.24 4.20
N LYS A 190 13.07 30.37 3.32
CA LYS A 190 11.79 30.57 2.62
C LYS A 190 11.00 29.28 2.58
N THR A 191 9.71 29.40 2.83
CA THR A 191 8.79 28.28 2.94
C THR A 191 7.89 28.19 1.72
N LEU A 192 7.79 27.00 1.15
CA LEU A 192 6.86 26.60 0.12
C LEU A 192 5.73 25.79 0.76
N VAL A 193 4.48 26.06 0.35
CA VAL A 193 3.31 25.29 0.77
C VAL A 193 3.03 24.21 -0.26
N ILE A 194 2.85 22.98 0.20
CA ILE A 194 2.41 21.85 -0.62
C ILE A 194 1.05 21.41 -0.09
N SER A 195 0.01 21.60 -0.88
CA SER A 195 -1.34 21.18 -0.50
C SER A 195 -1.58 19.76 -1.00
N VAL A 196 -1.76 18.83 -0.08
CA VAL A 196 -1.99 17.43 -0.41
C VAL A 196 -3.46 17.08 -0.20
N ALA A 197 -4.10 16.53 -1.23
CA ALA A 197 -5.49 16.12 -1.16
C ALA A 197 -5.71 15.08 -0.03
N MET A 198 -6.85 15.20 0.67
CA MET A 198 -7.24 14.23 1.69
C MET A 198 -7.78 12.96 1.01
N CYS A 199 -7.41 11.80 1.54
CA CYS A 199 -7.99 10.52 1.14
C CYS A 199 -9.18 10.16 2.05
N ASP A 200 -10.13 9.42 1.51
CA ASP A 200 -11.21 8.83 2.30
C ASP A 200 -10.63 7.77 3.24
N LEU A 201 -10.95 7.86 4.53
CA LEU A 201 -10.46 6.93 5.54
C LEU A 201 -11.55 5.92 5.88
N VAL A 202 -11.27 4.63 5.69
CA VAL A 202 -12.17 3.52 5.99
C VAL A 202 -11.54 2.62 7.04
N ASN A 203 -12.08 2.65 8.26
CA ASN A 203 -11.59 1.82 9.35
C ASN A 203 -12.57 0.68 9.60
N ILE A 204 -12.11 -0.56 9.39
CA ILE A 204 -12.86 -1.78 9.66
C ILE A 204 -12.42 -2.29 11.03
N THR A 205 -13.30 -2.15 12.02
CA THR A 205 -13.03 -2.42 13.44
C THR A 205 -13.83 -3.58 14.01
N THR A 206 -14.71 -4.19 13.22
CA THR A 206 -15.55 -5.34 13.59
C THR A 206 -15.54 -6.36 12.48
N ASP A 207 -15.76 -7.64 12.82
CA ASP A 207 -15.79 -8.74 11.86
C ASP A 207 -16.78 -8.48 10.73
N GLN A 208 -16.38 -8.84 9.52
CA GLN A 208 -17.16 -8.62 8.30
C GLN A 208 -17.33 -9.92 7.52
N THR A 209 -18.38 -9.97 6.72
CA THR A 209 -18.60 -11.03 5.74
C THR A 209 -18.83 -10.39 4.38
N ASN A 210 -18.04 -10.79 3.37
CA ASN A 210 -18.09 -10.26 2.00
C ASN A 210 -18.04 -8.71 1.96
N TYR A 211 -16.99 -8.11 2.54
CA TYR A 211 -16.88 -6.66 2.63
C TYR A 211 -16.65 -6.03 1.25
N ASP A 212 -17.59 -5.18 0.81
CA ASP A 212 -17.48 -4.41 -0.44
C ASP A 212 -17.25 -2.93 -0.12
N LEU A 213 -16.09 -2.41 -0.52
CA LEU A 213 -15.71 -1.02 -0.29
C LEU A 213 -16.64 -0.03 -1.00
N SER A 214 -17.03 -0.32 -2.25
CA SER A 214 -17.89 0.55 -3.05
C SER A 214 -19.32 0.60 -2.53
N ALA A 215 -19.82 -0.52 -1.99
CA ALA A 215 -21.12 -0.59 -1.35
C ALA A 215 -21.20 0.23 -0.06
N ASN A 216 -20.05 0.54 0.55
CA ASN A 216 -19.93 1.37 1.76
C ASN A 216 -19.76 2.87 1.46
N GLY A 217 -20.12 3.32 0.25
CA GLY A 217 -20.22 4.75 -0.11
C GLY A 217 -18.96 5.35 -0.73
N ILE A 218 -17.92 4.54 -0.95
CA ILE A 218 -16.71 4.95 -1.65
C ILE A 218 -16.94 4.79 -3.17
N THR A 219 -17.32 5.88 -3.83
CA THR A 219 -17.57 5.89 -5.28
C THR A 219 -16.85 7.07 -5.95
N GLY A 220 -16.27 6.88 -7.14
CA GLY A 220 -15.68 7.96 -7.94
C GLY A 220 -14.15 7.92 -8.13
N ASN A 221 -13.56 9.08 -8.41
CA ASN A 221 -12.12 9.33 -8.54
C ASN A 221 -11.54 9.64 -7.16
N ASN A 222 -11.30 8.62 -6.34
CA ASN A 222 -10.97 8.82 -4.93
C ASN A 222 -9.61 8.20 -4.57
N CYS A 223 -8.87 8.91 -3.72
CA CYS A 223 -7.81 8.31 -2.92
C CYS A 223 -8.45 7.73 -1.65
N VAL A 224 -8.11 6.49 -1.31
CA VAL A 224 -8.75 5.78 -0.18
C VAL A 224 -7.70 5.08 0.66
N VAL A 225 -7.79 5.19 1.99
CA VAL A 225 -6.97 4.42 2.93
C VAL A 225 -7.87 3.54 3.77
N VAL A 226 -7.73 2.23 3.60
CA VAL A 226 -8.45 1.19 4.33
C VAL A 226 -7.57 0.64 5.44
N THR A 227 -8.05 0.68 6.68
CA THR A 227 -7.38 0.05 7.83
C THR A 227 -8.23 -1.11 8.34
N ILE A 228 -7.63 -2.30 8.40
CA ILE A 228 -8.22 -3.51 8.98
C ILE A 228 -7.48 -3.81 10.28
N GLU A 229 -8.18 -3.68 11.40
CA GLU A 229 -7.59 -3.77 12.74
C GLU A 229 -7.21 -5.21 13.16
N GLU A 230 -6.31 -5.34 14.14
CA GLU A 230 -5.67 -6.60 14.57
C GLU A 230 -6.60 -7.72 15.08
N ASN A 231 -7.86 -7.40 15.38
CA ASN A 231 -8.86 -8.37 15.88
C ASN A 231 -10.10 -8.45 14.98
N VAL A 232 -9.93 -8.14 13.69
CA VAL A 232 -11.01 -8.19 12.71
C VAL A 232 -10.78 -9.35 11.76
N SER A 233 -11.79 -10.19 11.61
CA SER A 233 -11.86 -11.22 10.57
C SER A 233 -12.83 -10.80 9.48
N ILE A 234 -12.33 -10.73 8.25
CA ILE A 234 -13.13 -10.57 7.04
C ILE A 234 -13.21 -11.93 6.37
N ARG A 235 -14.40 -12.51 6.30
CA ARG A 235 -14.62 -13.84 5.73
C ARG A 235 -15.50 -13.80 4.50
N SER A 236 -15.25 -14.75 3.61
CA SER A 236 -16.18 -15.07 2.55
C SER A 236 -17.28 -16.00 3.06
N ALA A 237 -18.54 -15.75 2.69
CA ALA A 237 -19.66 -16.66 2.97
C ALA A 237 -19.76 -17.82 1.96
N ASP A 238 -19.19 -17.64 0.77
CA ASP A 238 -19.36 -18.53 -0.39
C ASP A 238 -18.11 -18.42 -1.25
N ALA A 239 -17.54 -19.55 -1.70
CA ALA A 239 -16.31 -19.55 -2.49
C ALA A 239 -16.42 -18.73 -3.81
N THR A 240 -17.62 -18.38 -4.27
CA THR A 240 -17.83 -17.51 -5.44
C THR A 240 -17.79 -16.01 -5.13
N ILE A 241 -17.81 -15.63 -3.84
CA ILE A 241 -17.81 -14.24 -3.38
C ILE A 241 -16.53 -13.98 -2.58
N PRO A 242 -15.74 -12.96 -2.92
CA PRO A 242 -14.51 -12.69 -2.17
C PRO A 242 -14.79 -12.18 -0.76
N ALA A 243 -13.84 -12.41 0.15
CA ALA A 243 -13.96 -11.91 1.52
C ALA A 243 -13.93 -10.37 1.56
N PHE A 244 -13.01 -9.77 0.82
CA PHE A 244 -12.90 -8.33 0.62
C PHE A 244 -12.89 -7.99 -0.87
N THR A 245 -13.68 -7.00 -1.27
CA THR A 245 -13.66 -6.47 -2.64
C THR A 245 -13.71 -4.96 -2.64
N THR A 246 -12.98 -4.37 -3.58
CA THR A 246 -13.13 -2.94 -3.90
C THR A 246 -14.44 -2.63 -4.64
N GLY A 247 -15.12 -3.64 -5.17
CA GLY A 247 -16.37 -3.51 -5.91
C GLY A 247 -16.22 -2.68 -7.18
N ALA A 248 -17.23 -1.86 -7.50
CA ALA A 248 -17.27 -1.04 -8.72
C ALA A 248 -16.56 0.32 -8.55
N ILE A 249 -15.40 0.34 -7.87
CA ILE A 249 -14.58 1.54 -7.75
C ILE A 249 -13.91 1.87 -9.09
N ASN A 250 -13.54 3.14 -9.32
CA ASN A 250 -12.81 3.51 -10.52
C ASN A 250 -11.43 2.83 -10.52
N PRO A 251 -11.04 2.06 -11.56
CA PRO A 251 -9.72 1.44 -11.63
C PRO A 251 -8.54 2.42 -11.57
N ALA A 252 -8.77 3.71 -11.85
CA ALA A 252 -7.78 4.77 -11.70
C ALA A 252 -7.61 5.28 -10.25
N CYS A 253 -8.27 4.69 -9.25
CA CYS A 253 -8.03 5.05 -7.85
C CYS A 253 -6.62 4.69 -7.39
N GLN A 254 -6.16 5.45 -6.39
CA GLN A 254 -4.98 5.12 -5.60
C GLN A 254 -5.45 4.72 -4.20
N MET A 255 -5.10 3.52 -3.76
CA MET A 255 -5.56 2.96 -2.49
C MET A 255 -4.39 2.56 -1.60
N GLY A 256 -4.53 2.79 -0.30
CA GLY A 256 -3.65 2.22 0.72
C GLY A 256 -4.43 1.22 1.57
N ILE A 257 -3.91 0.00 1.76
CA ILE A 257 -4.47 -0.96 2.71
C ILE A 257 -3.46 -1.21 3.83
N ILE A 258 -3.84 -0.89 5.07
CA ILE A 258 -3.15 -1.33 6.27
C ILE A 258 -3.87 -2.57 6.79
N HIS A 259 -3.33 -3.75 6.53
CA HIS A 259 -3.94 -5.02 6.90
C HIS A 259 -3.25 -5.60 8.14
N ARG A 260 -3.92 -5.53 9.29
CA ARG A 260 -3.44 -6.11 10.55
C ARG A 260 -4.28 -7.29 11.06
N GLY A 261 -5.50 -7.42 10.54
CA GLY A 261 -6.43 -8.49 10.89
C GLY A 261 -6.28 -9.72 9.99
N LEU A 262 -7.42 -10.35 9.68
CA LEU A 262 -7.51 -11.58 8.93
C LEU A 262 -8.46 -11.45 7.74
N ALA A 263 -8.07 -11.96 6.58
CA ALA A 263 -8.92 -12.05 5.39
C ALA A 263 -8.88 -13.47 4.81
N PHE A 264 -10.05 -14.12 4.75
CA PHE A 264 -10.17 -15.51 4.32
C PHE A 264 -11.21 -15.71 3.23
N GLY A 265 -10.74 -16.17 2.07
CA GLY A 265 -11.61 -16.79 1.08
C GLY A 265 -12.14 -18.11 1.64
N ARG A 266 -13.39 -18.46 1.31
CA ARG A 266 -13.99 -19.73 1.73
C ARG A 266 -13.48 -20.86 0.84
N GLY A 267 -13.19 -22.02 1.39
CA GLY A 267 -12.80 -23.18 0.62
C GLY A 267 -13.95 -23.72 -0.25
N GLY A 268 -13.60 -24.40 -1.33
CA GLY A 268 -14.59 -24.96 -2.24
C GLY A 268 -15.37 -26.12 -1.62
N ASP A 269 -16.66 -26.22 -1.93
CA ASP A 269 -17.48 -27.37 -1.56
C ASP A 269 -17.23 -28.54 -2.52
N ALA A 270 -17.03 -29.73 -1.96
CA ALA A 270 -16.83 -30.93 -2.75
C ALA A 270 -18.13 -31.34 -3.46
N PRO A 271 -18.05 -31.87 -4.69
CA PRO A 271 -19.21 -32.16 -5.49
C PRO A 271 -19.99 -33.32 -4.87
N ILE A 272 -21.31 -33.27 -4.92
CA ILE A 272 -22.15 -34.38 -4.43
C ILE A 272 -22.08 -35.59 -5.39
N GLN A 273 -21.77 -35.35 -6.67
CA GLN A 273 -21.79 -36.37 -7.71
C GLN A 273 -20.41 -36.61 -8.32
N MET A 274 -20.12 -37.88 -8.61
CA MET A 274 -19.05 -38.26 -9.52
C MET A 274 -19.35 -37.68 -10.91
N THR A 275 -18.33 -37.22 -11.63
CA THR A 275 -18.39 -36.46 -12.91
C THR A 275 -18.63 -34.95 -12.81
N VAL A 276 -18.65 -34.37 -11.61
CA VAL A 276 -18.61 -32.92 -11.41
C VAL A 276 -17.23 -32.54 -10.89
N ASN A 277 -16.69 -31.42 -11.36
CA ASN A 277 -15.42 -30.88 -10.86
C ASN A 277 -15.55 -30.49 -9.38
N GLY A 278 -14.42 -30.48 -8.67
CA GLY A 278 -14.36 -29.81 -7.38
C GLY A 278 -14.65 -28.32 -7.54
N GLN A 279 -15.35 -27.72 -6.58
CA GLN A 279 -15.50 -26.28 -6.56
C GLN A 279 -14.15 -25.64 -6.25
N ASP A 280 -13.82 -24.57 -6.98
CA ASP A 280 -12.63 -23.77 -6.70
C ASP A 280 -12.78 -23.05 -5.35
N GLY A 281 -11.67 -22.84 -4.66
CA GLY A 281 -11.62 -22.02 -3.46
C GLY A 281 -11.87 -20.55 -3.78
N GLY A 282 -12.41 -19.84 -2.80
CA GLY A 282 -12.75 -18.43 -2.94
C GLY A 282 -11.57 -17.49 -2.78
N ASP A 283 -11.68 -16.33 -3.43
CA ASP A 283 -10.69 -15.27 -3.34
C ASP A 283 -10.75 -14.58 -1.97
N ALA A 284 -9.60 -14.26 -1.38
CA ALA A 284 -9.55 -13.52 -0.12
C ALA A 284 -9.77 -12.02 -0.36
N MET A 285 -8.97 -11.42 -1.24
CA MET A 285 -9.09 -10.01 -1.62
C MET A 285 -9.18 -9.83 -3.13
N VAL A 286 -10.13 -9.02 -3.58
CA VAL A 286 -10.30 -8.60 -4.99
C VAL A 286 -10.14 -7.09 -5.10
N ILE A 287 -9.05 -6.68 -5.73
CA ILE A 287 -8.58 -5.29 -5.77
C ILE A 287 -8.66 -4.74 -7.19
N GLY A 288 -9.47 -3.69 -7.34
CA GLY A 288 -9.84 -3.08 -8.62
C GLY A 288 -8.92 -1.95 -9.10
N CYS A 289 -8.08 -1.39 -8.23
CA CYS A 289 -7.24 -0.24 -8.55
C CYS A 289 -5.83 -0.31 -7.96
N ASP A 290 -5.00 0.68 -8.29
CA ASP A 290 -3.61 0.72 -7.84
C ASP A 290 -3.56 0.82 -6.32
N THR A 291 -2.88 -0.13 -5.69
CA THR A 291 -2.94 -0.31 -4.23
C THR A 291 -1.58 -0.58 -3.61
N GLU A 292 -1.25 0.18 -2.58
CA GLU A 292 -0.15 -0.14 -1.66
C GLU A 292 -0.70 -0.89 -0.45
N ILE A 293 -0.24 -2.13 -0.23
CA ILE A 293 -0.66 -2.98 0.89
C ILE A 293 0.48 -3.10 1.89
N ARG A 294 0.17 -2.80 3.15
CA ARG A 294 1.02 -3.02 4.33
C ARG A 294 0.40 -4.12 5.17
N ASN A 295 0.86 -5.35 4.94
CA ASN A 295 0.31 -6.52 5.58
C ASN A 295 1.16 -6.95 6.79
N THR A 296 0.56 -6.87 7.98
CA THR A 296 1.06 -7.52 9.21
C THR A 296 0.13 -8.64 9.69
N GLY A 297 -1.00 -8.83 8.99
CA GLY A 297 -2.01 -9.87 9.26
C GLY A 297 -1.88 -11.09 8.35
N MET A 298 -3.01 -11.81 8.17
CA MET A 298 -3.08 -13.02 7.34
C MET A 298 -4.09 -12.87 6.20
N ILE A 299 -3.65 -13.12 4.97
CA ILE A 299 -4.50 -13.07 3.76
C ILE A 299 -4.44 -14.45 3.09
N TYR A 300 -5.44 -15.29 3.35
CA TYR A 300 -5.45 -16.66 2.80
C TYR A 300 -6.62 -16.89 1.86
N ALA A 301 -6.30 -17.39 0.68
CA ALA A 301 -7.29 -17.88 -0.26
C ALA A 301 -7.93 -19.18 0.22
N GLY A 302 -9.15 -19.44 -0.26
CA GLY A 302 -9.75 -20.75 -0.10
C GLY A 302 -8.97 -21.83 -0.85
N GLY A 303 -8.84 -22.99 -0.24
CA GLY A 303 -8.38 -24.22 -0.87
C GLY A 303 -9.45 -24.82 -1.79
N GLY A 304 -9.01 -25.54 -2.81
CA GLY A 304 -9.89 -26.21 -3.75
C GLY A 304 -10.54 -27.47 -3.15
N ALA A 305 -11.74 -27.81 -3.62
CA ALA A 305 -12.43 -29.00 -3.14
C ALA A 305 -11.85 -30.31 -3.72
N GLY A 306 -11.86 -31.37 -2.91
CA GLY A 306 -11.54 -32.73 -3.33
C GLY A 306 -12.63 -33.33 -4.24
N LEU A 307 -12.25 -34.33 -5.04
CA LEU A 307 -13.20 -35.04 -5.91
C LEU A 307 -14.01 -36.10 -5.16
N THR A 308 -15.29 -36.22 -5.52
CA THR A 308 -16.17 -37.29 -5.04
C THR A 308 -16.16 -38.48 -5.98
N VAL A 309 -16.09 -39.67 -5.40
CA VAL A 309 -16.17 -40.95 -6.11
C VAL A 309 -17.48 -41.62 -5.75
N GLY A 310 -18.20 -42.12 -6.74
CA GLY A 310 -19.49 -42.73 -6.49
C GLY A 310 -20.09 -43.42 -7.68
N ILE A 311 -20.47 -44.68 -7.54
CA ILE A 311 -21.29 -45.37 -8.54
C ILE A 311 -22.48 -46.08 -7.91
N PHE A 312 -23.61 -45.98 -8.60
CA PHE A 312 -24.78 -46.81 -8.39
C PHE A 312 -25.00 -47.68 -9.63
N GLN A 313 -24.62 -48.95 -9.54
CA GLN A 313 -24.67 -49.87 -10.68
C GLN A 313 -25.50 -51.13 -10.34
N PRO A 314 -26.58 -51.42 -11.07
CA PRO A 314 -27.23 -52.72 -10.98
C PRO A 314 -26.35 -53.80 -11.65
N ILE A 315 -26.17 -54.91 -10.95
CA ILE A 315 -25.53 -56.13 -11.46
C ILE A 315 -26.59 -57.23 -11.55
N ASN A 316 -26.73 -57.79 -12.75
CA ASN A 316 -27.61 -58.92 -13.00
C ASN A 316 -26.84 -60.23 -12.81
N LEU A 317 -27.25 -61.02 -11.82
CA LEU A 317 -26.70 -62.34 -11.49
C LEU A 317 -27.72 -63.44 -11.82
N GLY A 318 -28.23 -63.45 -13.06
CA GLY A 318 -29.28 -64.39 -13.49
C GLY A 318 -30.67 -63.97 -13.00
N PRO A 319 -31.37 -64.74 -12.14
CA PRO A 319 -32.69 -64.38 -11.61
C PRO A 319 -32.66 -63.29 -10.52
N PHE A 320 -31.48 -62.81 -10.13
CA PHE A 320 -31.30 -61.79 -9.09
C PHE A 320 -30.64 -60.55 -9.67
N THR A 321 -31.08 -59.37 -9.22
CA THR A 321 -30.42 -58.09 -9.48
C THR A 321 -29.97 -57.52 -8.13
N ILE A 322 -28.69 -57.19 -8.01
CA ILE A 322 -28.12 -56.48 -6.85
C ILE A 322 -27.73 -55.07 -7.27
N CYS A 323 -27.84 -54.09 -6.39
CA CYS A 323 -27.30 -52.75 -6.63
C CYS A 323 -26.01 -52.56 -5.84
N LEU A 324 -24.93 -52.27 -6.56
CA LEU A 324 -23.71 -51.77 -5.93
C LEU A 324 -23.85 -50.28 -5.67
N ALA A 325 -23.65 -49.87 -4.43
CA ALA A 325 -23.50 -48.47 -4.03
C ALA A 325 -22.12 -48.30 -3.40
N VAL A 326 -21.16 -47.82 -4.16
CA VAL A 326 -19.78 -47.64 -3.69
C VAL A 326 -19.41 -46.20 -3.94
N GLY A 327 -19.07 -45.48 -2.87
CA GLY A 327 -18.56 -44.13 -2.98
C GLY A 327 -17.94 -43.59 -1.71
N ALA A 328 -17.17 -42.54 -1.92
CA ALA A 328 -16.54 -41.73 -0.89
C ALA A 328 -16.59 -40.28 -1.38
N GLY A 329 -17.20 -39.41 -0.58
CA GLY A 329 -17.23 -37.98 -0.85
C GLY A 329 -15.82 -37.38 -0.81
N GLY A 330 -15.58 -36.39 -1.67
CA GLY A 330 -14.39 -35.55 -1.60
C GLY A 330 -14.43 -34.64 -0.37
N GLY A 331 -13.26 -34.29 0.16
CA GLY A 331 -13.17 -33.32 1.24
C GLY A 331 -13.42 -31.89 0.78
N GLY A 332 -14.05 -31.09 1.63
CA GLY A 332 -14.17 -29.64 1.39
C GLY A 332 -12.81 -28.95 1.49
N GLY A 333 -12.60 -27.87 0.75
CA GLY A 333 -11.37 -27.08 0.85
C GLY A 333 -11.32 -26.21 2.11
N MET A 334 -10.13 -25.86 2.57
CA MET A 334 -9.95 -24.95 3.71
C MET A 334 -10.26 -23.49 3.35
N PRO A 335 -10.87 -22.68 4.23
CA PRO A 335 -11.65 -23.04 5.40
C PRO A 335 -13.14 -23.19 5.05
N ASP A 336 -13.91 -23.86 5.91
CA ASP A 336 -15.38 -23.87 5.87
C ASP A 336 -15.97 -24.44 4.54
N GLY A 337 -15.17 -25.19 3.78
CA GLY A 337 -15.62 -25.94 2.61
C GLY A 337 -16.33 -27.22 3.03
N LEU A 338 -17.46 -27.53 2.41
CA LEU A 338 -18.28 -28.69 2.74
C LEU A 338 -17.79 -29.95 2.00
N GLY A 339 -17.81 -31.07 2.70
CA GLY A 339 -17.54 -32.39 2.14
C GLY A 339 -18.65 -32.85 1.19
N GLY A 340 -18.26 -33.64 0.20
CA GLY A 340 -19.16 -34.17 -0.83
C GLY A 340 -20.17 -35.15 -0.24
N GLY A 341 -21.45 -34.89 -0.49
CA GLY A 341 -22.57 -35.64 0.11
C GLY A 341 -23.04 -36.88 -0.67
N ASP A 342 -23.97 -37.61 -0.05
CA ASP A 342 -24.57 -38.84 -0.54
C ASP A 342 -25.79 -38.59 -1.45
N THR A 343 -25.68 -38.93 -2.74
CA THR A 343 -26.86 -39.13 -3.60
C THR A 343 -27.30 -40.58 -3.59
N GLN A 344 -28.01 -41.02 -2.55
CA GLN A 344 -28.61 -42.37 -2.55
C GLN A 344 -29.70 -42.48 -3.62
N GLY A 345 -29.50 -43.39 -4.57
CA GLY A 345 -30.56 -43.85 -5.46
C GLY A 345 -31.64 -44.66 -4.73
N ILE A 346 -32.83 -44.75 -5.33
CA ILE A 346 -34.00 -45.42 -4.75
C ILE A 346 -33.93 -46.94 -5.06
N CYS A 347 -33.28 -47.74 -4.22
CA CYS A 347 -33.28 -49.21 -4.37
C CYS A 347 -33.38 -49.98 -3.06
N THR A 348 -33.99 -51.17 -3.12
CA THR A 348 -34.42 -51.97 -1.96
C THR A 348 -33.37 -52.93 -1.42
N ILE A 349 -32.34 -53.30 -2.21
CA ILE A 349 -31.21 -54.15 -1.77
C ILE A 349 -29.90 -53.52 -2.23
N ILE A 350 -29.19 -52.89 -1.30
CA ILE A 350 -27.93 -52.17 -1.54
C ILE A 350 -26.77 -53.00 -0.97
N LEU A 351 -25.76 -53.24 -1.81
CA LEU A 351 -24.47 -53.80 -1.39
C LEU A 351 -23.39 -52.76 -1.62
N GLY A 352 -22.75 -52.32 -0.54
CA GLY A 352 -21.66 -51.36 -0.62
C GLY A 352 -21.65 -50.38 0.53
N LEU A 353 -20.82 -49.35 0.37
CA LEU A 353 -20.54 -48.32 1.35
C LEU A 353 -20.62 -46.97 0.65
N TRP A 354 -21.33 -46.03 1.26
CA TRP A 354 -21.17 -44.62 0.97
C TRP A 354 -20.80 -43.90 2.26
N GLU A 355 -19.73 -43.12 2.21
CA GLU A 355 -19.40 -42.17 3.27
C GLU A 355 -19.28 -40.78 2.66
N SER A 356 -19.92 -39.80 3.30
CA SER A 356 -19.75 -38.39 2.94
C SER A 356 -18.31 -37.95 3.16
N GLY A 357 -17.88 -36.98 2.37
CA GLY A 357 -16.63 -36.27 2.59
C GLY A 357 -16.60 -35.57 3.94
N ASN A 358 -15.41 -35.35 4.47
CA ASN A 358 -15.25 -34.50 5.64
C ASN A 358 -15.35 -33.02 5.22
N ASP A 359 -16.05 -32.22 6.01
CA ASP A 359 -16.01 -30.77 5.92
C ASP A 359 -14.61 -30.29 6.36
N ALA A 360 -14.10 -29.23 5.76
CA ALA A 360 -12.93 -28.54 6.28
C ALA A 360 -13.35 -27.68 7.48
N GLU A 361 -12.79 -27.96 8.65
CA GLU A 361 -13.09 -27.20 9.84
C GLU A 361 -12.36 -25.85 9.86
N SER A 362 -12.80 -24.96 10.77
CA SER A 362 -12.28 -23.59 10.90
C SER A 362 -10.79 -23.57 11.28
N LEU A 363 -10.06 -22.57 10.75
CA LEU A 363 -8.71 -21.98 11.04
C LEU A 363 -7.75 -22.54 12.11
N TYR A 364 -8.23 -23.23 13.14
CA TYR A 364 -7.46 -23.72 14.29
C TYR A 364 -7.46 -25.24 14.42
N ASP A 365 -8.16 -25.97 13.56
CA ASP A 365 -8.09 -27.44 13.49
C ASP A 365 -7.39 -27.86 12.20
N ASP A 366 -6.46 -28.81 12.30
CA ASP A 366 -5.61 -29.28 11.20
C ASP A 366 -6.37 -30.25 10.25
N ASP A 367 -7.71 -30.23 10.24
CA ASP A 367 -8.52 -31.18 9.49
C ASP A 367 -8.93 -30.59 8.13
N GLU A 368 -8.00 -30.67 7.17
CA GLU A 368 -8.04 -30.19 5.77
C GLU A 368 -9.19 -30.76 4.89
N GLY A 369 -10.34 -31.12 5.46
CA GLY A 369 -11.34 -31.93 4.76
C GLY A 369 -10.67 -33.24 4.34
N ALA A 370 -10.21 -34.02 5.31
CA ALA A 370 -9.36 -35.19 5.03
C ALA A 370 -9.98 -36.13 3.98
N ALA A 371 -9.12 -36.71 3.13
CA ALA A 371 -9.55 -37.70 2.15
C ALA A 371 -10.28 -38.87 2.82
N VAL A 372 -11.50 -39.14 2.39
CA VAL A 372 -12.29 -40.26 2.91
C VAL A 372 -11.84 -41.55 2.22
N SER A 373 -11.14 -42.41 2.97
CA SER A 373 -10.70 -43.73 2.52
C SER A 373 -11.37 -44.80 3.36
N LYS A 374 -12.39 -45.46 2.79
CA LYS A 374 -13.27 -46.33 3.57
C LYS A 374 -13.57 -47.61 2.84
N GLY A 375 -13.53 -48.71 3.58
CA GLY A 375 -13.77 -50.02 3.04
C GLY A 375 -14.62 -50.88 3.95
N ILE A 376 -15.45 -51.70 3.33
CA ILE A 376 -16.22 -52.75 4.00
C ILE A 376 -15.71 -54.10 3.56
N SER A 377 -15.79 -55.07 4.47
CA SER A 377 -15.66 -56.50 4.17
C SER A 377 -16.77 -57.20 4.94
N GLN A 378 -17.84 -57.55 4.24
CA GLN A 378 -19.03 -58.13 4.87
C GLN A 378 -19.39 -59.48 4.25
N PRO A 379 -19.76 -60.48 5.08
CA PRO A 379 -20.31 -61.72 4.58
C PRO A 379 -21.68 -61.45 3.95
N PHE A 380 -21.89 -61.99 2.77
CA PHE A 380 -23.10 -61.84 1.98
C PHE A 380 -23.74 -63.19 1.72
N SER A 381 -25.06 -63.30 1.86
CA SER A 381 -25.82 -64.52 1.57
C SER A 381 -27.19 -64.15 1.02
N LEU A 382 -27.46 -64.51 -0.23
CA LEU A 382 -28.72 -64.25 -0.92
C LEU A 382 -29.10 -65.45 -1.78
N GLY A 383 -29.98 -66.29 -1.24
CA GLY A 383 -30.38 -67.55 -1.89
C GLY A 383 -29.18 -68.49 -2.09
N PRO A 384 -28.91 -68.95 -3.33
CA PRO A 384 -27.77 -69.82 -3.62
C PRO A 384 -26.43 -69.06 -3.67
N ILE A 385 -26.39 -67.74 -3.55
CA ILE A 385 -25.14 -66.95 -3.64
C ILE A 385 -24.63 -66.63 -2.24
N GLN A 386 -23.37 -66.98 -1.94
CA GLN A 386 -22.73 -66.70 -0.65
C GLN A 386 -21.27 -66.27 -0.84
N GLY A 387 -20.72 -65.49 0.08
CA GLY A 387 -19.31 -65.10 0.03
C GLY A 387 -18.97 -63.87 0.86
N VAL A 388 -17.83 -63.26 0.56
CA VAL A 388 -17.39 -62.01 1.18
C VAL A 388 -17.35 -60.93 0.11
N PHE A 389 -18.07 -59.85 0.34
CA PHE A 389 -17.95 -58.64 -0.46
C PHE A 389 -17.00 -57.67 0.22
N ALA A 390 -15.89 -57.37 -0.44
CA ALA A 390 -14.87 -56.44 0.03
C ALA A 390 -14.68 -55.31 -0.98
N VAL A 391 -14.93 -54.08 -0.55
CA VAL A 391 -14.73 -52.90 -1.40
C VAL A 391 -14.13 -51.78 -0.58
N LYS A 392 -13.23 -51.02 -1.19
CA LYS A 392 -12.66 -49.79 -0.66
C LYS A 392 -12.90 -48.66 -1.67
N ALA A 393 -13.46 -47.55 -1.19
CA ALA A 393 -13.62 -46.31 -1.94
C ALA A 393 -12.69 -45.23 -1.37
N ASN A 394 -12.15 -44.38 -2.24
CA ASN A 394 -11.26 -43.29 -1.86
C ASN A 394 -11.74 -41.98 -2.52
N GLY A 395 -12.14 -41.01 -1.71
CA GLY A 395 -12.39 -39.63 -2.14
C GLY A 395 -11.08 -38.81 -2.17
N GLY A 396 -11.09 -37.69 -2.89
CA GLY A 396 -9.98 -36.72 -2.87
C GLY A 396 -10.00 -35.91 -1.57
N ALA A 397 -8.82 -35.53 -1.07
CA ALA A 397 -8.71 -34.58 0.05
C ALA A 397 -9.12 -33.17 -0.40
N GLY A 398 -9.62 -32.35 0.53
CA GLY A 398 -9.62 -30.90 0.36
C GLY A 398 -8.21 -30.35 0.22
N GLY A 399 -8.07 -29.20 -0.44
CA GLY A 399 -6.83 -28.44 -0.43
C GLY A 399 -6.74 -27.58 0.83
N ASP A 400 -5.53 -27.41 1.36
CA ASP A 400 -5.22 -26.38 2.35
C ASP A 400 -5.40 -24.96 1.73
N PHE A 401 -5.29 -23.92 2.55
CA PHE A 401 -5.33 -22.52 2.13
C PHE A 401 -4.42 -22.25 0.91
N GLY A 402 -5.03 -21.81 -0.19
CA GLY A 402 -4.29 -21.51 -1.41
C GLY A 402 -3.73 -22.72 -2.16
N GLU A 403 -4.12 -23.94 -1.81
CA GLU A 403 -3.73 -25.17 -2.50
C GLU A 403 -4.92 -25.83 -3.25
N PRO A 404 -4.66 -26.55 -4.36
CA PRO A 404 -5.69 -27.29 -5.06
C PRO A 404 -6.15 -28.51 -4.26
N GLY A 405 -7.37 -28.96 -4.54
CA GLY A 405 -7.89 -30.21 -4.01
C GLY A 405 -7.11 -31.45 -4.49
N GLY A 406 -7.20 -32.53 -3.73
CA GLY A 406 -6.52 -33.79 -4.02
C GLY A 406 -7.13 -34.56 -5.20
N THR A 407 -6.25 -35.14 -6.02
CA THR A 407 -6.62 -36.15 -7.04
C THR A 407 -6.69 -37.56 -6.44
N ILE A 408 -7.19 -38.52 -7.23
CA ILE A 408 -7.48 -39.88 -6.76
C ILE A 408 -6.78 -40.90 -7.66
N ALA A 409 -5.70 -41.52 -7.17
CA ALA A 409 -4.94 -42.51 -7.94
C ALA A 409 -5.66 -43.87 -8.05
N ASN A 410 -6.50 -44.24 -7.06
CA ASN A 410 -7.24 -45.50 -7.00
C ASN A 410 -8.64 -45.28 -6.41
N PRO A 411 -9.64 -44.88 -7.20
CA PRO A 411 -10.94 -44.44 -6.69
C PRO A 411 -11.76 -45.55 -6.04
N VAL A 412 -11.74 -46.75 -6.62
CA VAL A 412 -12.43 -47.93 -6.06
C VAL A 412 -11.60 -49.19 -6.27
N ASP A 413 -11.43 -49.94 -5.18
CA ASP A 413 -10.70 -51.21 -5.13
C ASP A 413 -11.61 -52.32 -4.58
N PHE A 414 -11.77 -53.40 -5.35
CA PHE A 414 -12.58 -54.58 -4.98
C PHE A 414 -11.72 -55.79 -4.56
N THR A 415 -10.42 -55.59 -4.32
CA THR A 415 -9.54 -56.66 -3.86
C THR A 415 -10.07 -57.30 -2.57
N GLY A 416 -10.12 -58.63 -2.56
CA GLY A 416 -10.70 -59.41 -1.45
C GLY A 416 -12.18 -59.79 -1.62
N THR A 417 -12.88 -59.32 -2.66
CA THR A 417 -14.23 -59.82 -2.98
C THR A 417 -14.18 -61.25 -3.52
N SER A 418 -14.91 -62.17 -2.89
CA SER A 418 -15.11 -63.54 -3.34
C SER A 418 -16.58 -63.94 -3.17
N LEU A 419 -17.26 -64.26 -4.28
CA LEU A 419 -18.63 -64.77 -4.25
C LEU A 419 -18.69 -66.14 -4.93
N GLU A 420 -19.41 -67.05 -4.31
CA GLU A 420 -19.64 -68.41 -4.75
C GLU A 420 -21.14 -68.69 -4.89
N ILE A 421 -21.49 -69.53 -5.85
CA ILE A 421 -22.84 -70.07 -6.02
C ILE A 421 -22.84 -71.46 -5.40
N CYS A 422 -23.57 -71.61 -4.30
CA CYS A 422 -23.80 -72.84 -3.58
C CYS A 422 -25.18 -73.42 -3.96
N ILE A 423 -25.18 -74.56 -4.65
CA ILE A 423 -26.39 -75.31 -4.98
C ILE A 423 -26.46 -76.52 -4.07
N ASN A 424 -27.58 -76.65 -3.35
CA ASN A 424 -27.83 -77.85 -2.56
C ASN A 424 -28.42 -78.94 -3.47
N ILE A 425 -27.64 -79.98 -3.73
CA ILE A 425 -28.08 -81.10 -4.54
C ILE A 425 -28.53 -82.24 -3.60
N PRO A 426 -29.80 -82.70 -3.69
CA PRO A 426 -30.26 -83.83 -2.90
C PRO A 426 -29.31 -85.03 -3.09
N PHE A 427 -28.87 -85.62 -1.99
CA PHE A 427 -27.96 -86.78 -1.91
C PHE A 427 -26.46 -86.55 -2.22
N ILE A 428 -26.05 -85.38 -2.75
CA ILE A 428 -24.63 -85.05 -3.02
C ILE A 428 -24.09 -84.00 -2.02
N GLY A 429 -24.98 -83.25 -1.37
CA GLY A 429 -24.61 -82.15 -0.47
C GLY A 429 -24.50 -80.82 -1.22
N THR A 430 -24.03 -79.79 -0.52
CA THR A 430 -23.85 -78.45 -1.09
C THR A 430 -22.57 -78.40 -1.93
N ILE A 431 -22.70 -78.02 -3.21
CA ILE A 431 -21.55 -77.72 -4.08
C ILE A 431 -21.51 -76.21 -4.28
N CYS A 432 -20.38 -75.60 -3.94
CA CYS A 432 -20.10 -74.18 -4.17
C CYS A 432 -19.09 -74.02 -5.30
N ALA A 433 -19.33 -73.07 -6.21
CA ALA A 433 -18.38 -72.71 -7.27
C ALA A 433 -18.28 -71.18 -7.40
N PRO A 434 -17.09 -70.62 -7.69
CA PRO A 434 -16.93 -69.18 -7.92
C PRO A 434 -17.85 -68.68 -9.02
N ILE A 435 -18.44 -67.49 -8.84
CA ILE A 435 -19.25 -66.86 -9.90
C ILE A 435 -18.34 -66.60 -11.13
N PRO A 436 -18.60 -67.23 -12.28
CA PRO A 436 -17.80 -66.98 -13.49
C PRO A 436 -17.94 -65.53 -13.93
N GLY A 437 -16.82 -64.85 -14.19
CA GLY A 437 -16.80 -63.48 -14.72
C GLY A 437 -16.95 -62.36 -13.70
N LEU A 438 -17.12 -62.66 -12.40
CA LEU A 438 -17.26 -61.66 -11.34
C LEU A 438 -16.05 -60.71 -11.26
N SER A 439 -14.83 -61.25 -11.26
CA SER A 439 -13.61 -60.44 -11.23
C SER A 439 -13.49 -59.52 -12.45
N GLY A 440 -13.88 -60.00 -13.63
CA GLY A 440 -13.93 -59.19 -14.86
C GLY A 440 -14.97 -58.08 -14.78
N ALA A 441 -16.14 -58.34 -14.20
CA ALA A 441 -17.19 -57.35 -14.00
C ALA A 441 -16.78 -56.27 -12.98
N LEU A 442 -16.19 -56.66 -11.84
CA LEU A 442 -15.70 -55.72 -10.82
C LEU A 442 -14.53 -54.87 -11.32
N ASN A 443 -13.59 -55.47 -12.06
CA ASN A 443 -12.52 -54.73 -12.74
C ASN A 443 -13.08 -53.78 -13.81
N GLY A 444 -14.14 -54.19 -14.53
CA GLY A 444 -14.84 -53.35 -15.48
C GLY A 444 -15.49 -52.13 -14.84
N ILE A 445 -16.08 -52.30 -13.64
CA ILE A 445 -16.67 -51.21 -12.86
C ILE A 445 -15.58 -50.27 -12.32
N SER A 446 -14.50 -50.80 -11.74
CA SER A 446 -13.37 -49.98 -11.26
C SER A 446 -12.76 -49.16 -12.41
N ASN A 447 -12.56 -49.76 -13.59
CA ASN A 447 -12.10 -49.05 -14.78
C ASN A 447 -13.10 -48.01 -15.30
N ALA A 448 -14.41 -48.29 -15.23
CA ALA A 448 -15.44 -47.33 -15.63
C ALA A 448 -15.44 -46.09 -14.72
N ILE A 449 -15.29 -46.28 -13.41
CA ILE A 449 -15.16 -45.20 -12.42
C ILE A 449 -13.88 -44.40 -12.68
N TYR A 450 -12.75 -45.08 -12.85
CA TYR A 450 -11.47 -44.43 -13.17
C TYR A 450 -11.59 -43.58 -14.44
N ASN A 451 -12.16 -44.14 -15.51
CA ASN A 451 -12.35 -43.43 -16.77
C ASN A 451 -13.33 -42.26 -16.67
N ALA A 452 -14.37 -42.37 -15.82
CA ALA A 452 -15.29 -41.27 -15.54
C ALA A 452 -14.60 -40.12 -14.81
N LEU A 453 -13.57 -40.43 -14.00
CA LEU A 453 -12.78 -39.44 -13.27
C LEU A 453 -11.67 -38.78 -14.08
N LEU A 454 -11.26 -39.37 -15.23
CA LEU A 454 -10.21 -38.79 -16.09
C LEU A 454 -10.56 -37.42 -16.67
N ASN A 455 -11.86 -37.06 -16.72
CA ASN A 455 -12.34 -35.80 -17.29
C ASN A 455 -12.83 -34.80 -16.24
N VAL A 456 -12.61 -35.07 -14.95
CA VAL A 456 -12.90 -34.13 -13.87
C VAL A 456 -11.63 -33.71 -13.18
N SER A 457 -11.58 -32.43 -12.79
CA SER A 457 -10.47 -31.86 -12.03
C SER A 457 -10.91 -31.53 -10.60
N PRO A 458 -10.03 -31.71 -9.61
CA PRO A 458 -10.22 -31.11 -8.30
C PRO A 458 -10.35 -29.58 -8.41
N GLY A 459 -10.94 -28.98 -7.38
CA GLY A 459 -11.02 -27.53 -7.29
C GLY A 459 -9.62 -26.92 -7.29
N GLN A 460 -9.48 -25.79 -7.96
CA GLN A 460 -8.30 -24.95 -7.89
C GLN A 460 -8.37 -24.04 -6.67
N PRO A 461 -7.23 -23.57 -6.14
CA PRO A 461 -7.25 -22.59 -5.07
C PRO A 461 -7.73 -21.23 -5.58
N GLY A 462 -8.30 -20.45 -4.67
CA GLY A 462 -8.58 -19.05 -4.92
C GLY A 462 -7.31 -18.19 -4.95
N PHE A 463 -7.49 -16.91 -5.22
CA PHE A 463 -6.43 -15.91 -5.10
C PHE A 463 -6.40 -15.34 -3.69
N ALA A 464 -5.19 -15.22 -3.12
CA ALA A 464 -4.99 -14.45 -1.90
C ALA A 464 -5.28 -12.97 -2.20
N ILE A 465 -4.74 -12.49 -3.32
CA ILE A 465 -5.00 -11.14 -3.83
C ILE A 465 -5.17 -11.24 -5.34
N LYS A 466 -6.42 -11.10 -5.78
CA LYS A 466 -6.75 -10.93 -7.19
C LYS A 466 -6.75 -9.45 -7.51
N ARG A 467 -6.00 -9.03 -8.51
CA ARG A 467 -5.82 -7.60 -8.83
C ARG A 467 -6.07 -7.29 -10.30
N SER A 468 -6.62 -6.11 -10.57
CA SER A 468 -6.62 -5.51 -11.91
C SER A 468 -5.65 -4.33 -12.04
N GLY A 469 -5.36 -3.64 -10.93
CA GLY A 469 -4.37 -2.55 -10.84
C GLY A 469 -2.98 -3.04 -10.41
N VAL A 470 -2.05 -2.10 -10.27
CA VAL A 470 -0.71 -2.36 -9.71
C VAL A 470 -0.82 -2.55 -8.21
N VAL A 471 -0.17 -3.58 -7.68
CA VAL A 471 -0.01 -3.78 -6.24
C VAL A 471 1.47 -3.84 -5.92
N ASN A 472 1.88 -3.34 -4.75
CA ASN A 472 3.28 -3.35 -4.29
C ASN A 472 3.81 -4.74 -3.88
N ILE A 473 3.04 -5.80 -4.12
CA ILE A 473 3.41 -7.21 -3.89
C ILE A 473 3.49 -7.87 -5.27
N GLU A 474 4.58 -8.58 -5.54
CA GLU A 474 4.81 -9.25 -6.82
C GLU A 474 3.79 -10.38 -7.07
N ASP A 475 3.56 -10.71 -8.34
CA ASP A 475 2.72 -11.85 -8.70
C ASP A 475 3.46 -13.15 -8.40
N GLY A 476 2.74 -14.14 -7.89
CA GLY A 476 3.30 -15.43 -7.56
C GLY A 476 2.36 -16.28 -6.72
N ASP A 477 2.79 -17.51 -6.46
CA ASP A 477 2.11 -18.43 -5.56
C ASP A 477 2.80 -18.36 -4.19
N TYR A 478 2.06 -17.96 -3.17
CA TYR A 478 2.57 -17.74 -1.82
C TYR A 478 2.08 -18.82 -0.87
N GLN A 479 2.96 -19.37 -0.04
CA GLN A 479 2.63 -20.28 1.05
C GLN A 479 3.40 -19.89 2.32
N THR A 480 3.16 -18.67 2.76
CA THR A 480 3.84 -18.05 3.92
C THR A 480 2.85 -17.89 5.07
N VAL A 481 3.36 -17.53 6.26
CA VAL A 481 2.51 -17.25 7.42
C VAL A 481 1.57 -16.05 7.18
N SER A 482 1.96 -15.08 6.36
CA SER A 482 1.17 -13.86 6.13
C SER A 482 0.27 -13.92 4.90
N ILE A 483 0.63 -14.74 3.91
CA ILE A 483 -0.09 -14.86 2.64
C ILE A 483 -0.05 -16.32 2.18
N ARG A 484 -1.23 -16.88 1.88
CA ARG A 484 -1.40 -18.22 1.29
C ARG A 484 -2.34 -18.19 0.09
N GLY A 485 -1.88 -18.70 -1.04
CA GLY A 485 -2.57 -18.65 -2.33
C GLY A 485 -1.91 -17.71 -3.33
N LYS A 486 -2.52 -17.63 -4.52
CA LYS A 486 -1.98 -16.89 -5.66
C LYS A 486 -2.20 -15.38 -5.55
N ILE A 487 -1.21 -14.59 -5.93
CA ILE A 487 -1.34 -13.16 -6.21
C ILE A 487 -1.20 -12.95 -7.71
N GLY A 488 -2.16 -12.27 -8.32
CA GLY A 488 -2.11 -11.95 -9.75
C GLY A 488 -3.44 -11.54 -10.36
N ILE A 489 -3.48 -11.59 -11.69
CA ILE A 489 -4.62 -11.21 -12.54
C ILE A 489 -5.50 -12.43 -12.86
#